data_AF-A0A817JJ65-F1
#
_entry.id   AF-A0A817JJ65-F1
#
_cell.length_a   1.000
_cell.length_b   1.000
_cell.length_c   1.000
_cell.angle_alpha   90.00
_cell.angle_beta   90.00
_cell.angle_gamma   90.00
#
_symmetry.space_group_name_H-M   'P 1'
#
loop_
_entity.id
_entity.type
_entity.pdbx_description
1 polymer ?
#
loop_
_entity_poly.entity_id
_entity_poly.type
_entity_poly.pdbx_seq_one_letter_code
_entity_poly.pdbx_strand_id
1 'polypeptide(L)'
;NSQYFDAYSNNKYTTQQILLCNGPLAEQPEISSSLNRHVFQGNTKDVSQYYKSAPANYYSKFWHDHSIDGLAYGFPYDDYNGQASYLETGDPKALIIRIGWKGSTGDSRSDPVTKPITSRAIALRSNANGKFICADNAGNGPLIANRDAPSTWETFDLITLNGDNVALKSHANGQYVCAENSGNSPLIANRTSISSWETFRIVDRGNGKVAFIAVNGKYVCADNFGNSELIANRTTVDTWETFDLVPQ
;
A
#
# COMPACT_ATOMS: atom_id res chain seq x y z
N ASN A 1 31.70 -16.19 21.71
CA ASN A 1 32.12 -17.52 21.24
C ASN A 1 33.65 -17.54 21.15
N SER A 2 34.36 -18.13 22.12
CA SER A 2 35.84 -18.01 22.27
C SER A 2 36.65 -18.77 21.21
N GLN A 3 35.99 -19.52 20.32
CA GLN A 3 36.61 -20.34 19.27
C GLN A 3 36.28 -19.86 17.84
N TYR A 4 35.55 -18.75 17.71
CA TYR A 4 35.11 -18.25 16.40
C TYR A 4 36.27 -17.76 15.54
N PHE A 5 37.19 -17.00 16.14
CA PHE A 5 38.40 -16.52 15.45
C PHE A 5 39.28 -17.67 14.99
N ASP A 6 39.50 -18.67 15.85
CA ASP A 6 40.33 -19.84 15.55
C ASP A 6 39.81 -20.61 14.31
N ALA A 7 38.49 -20.67 14.10
CA ALA A 7 37.89 -21.39 12.97
C ALA A 7 38.29 -20.85 11.61
N TYR A 8 38.30 -19.52 11.45
CA TYR A 8 38.57 -18.91 10.14
C TYR A 8 40.00 -18.38 10.04
N SER A 9 40.70 -18.14 11.15
CA SER A 9 42.13 -17.83 11.14
C SER A 9 42.96 -19.02 10.66
N ASN A 10 42.52 -20.25 10.93
CA ASN A 10 43.13 -21.47 10.40
C ASN A 10 43.08 -21.53 8.86
N ASN A 11 42.05 -20.95 8.25
CA ASN A 11 41.91 -20.83 6.80
C ASN A 11 42.68 -19.64 6.20
N LYS A 12 43.33 -18.83 7.06
CA LYS A 12 44.15 -17.66 6.69
C LYS A 12 43.46 -16.64 5.78
N TYR A 13 42.13 -16.50 5.88
CA TYR A 13 41.42 -15.47 5.14
C TYR A 13 41.82 -14.09 5.66
N THR A 14 42.22 -13.20 4.75
CA THR A 14 42.48 -11.80 5.10
C THR A 14 41.16 -11.07 5.30
N THR A 15 41.17 -9.97 6.06
CA THR A 15 39.99 -9.10 6.20
C THR A 15 39.48 -8.62 4.84
N GLN A 16 40.39 -8.36 3.89
CA GLN A 16 40.04 -7.99 2.52
C GLN A 16 39.29 -9.12 1.81
N GLN A 17 39.76 -10.37 1.93
CA GLN A 17 39.11 -11.53 1.34
C GLN A 17 37.70 -11.75 1.90
N ILE A 18 37.52 -11.55 3.21
CA ILE A 18 36.22 -11.69 3.87
C ILE A 18 35.26 -10.59 3.38
N LEU A 19 35.67 -9.32 3.41
CA LEU A 19 34.80 -8.20 3.04
C LEU A 19 34.45 -8.16 1.56
N LEU A 20 35.40 -8.53 0.69
CA LEU A 20 35.20 -8.56 -0.75
C LEU A 20 34.72 -9.92 -1.26
N CYS A 21 34.63 -10.92 -0.39
CA CYS A 21 34.32 -12.32 -0.71
C CYS A 21 35.11 -12.82 -1.93
N ASN A 22 36.41 -12.54 -1.96
CA ASN A 22 37.26 -12.77 -3.13
C ASN A 22 38.39 -13.78 -2.85
N GLY A 23 39.17 -14.09 -3.89
CA GLY A 23 40.23 -15.10 -3.80
C GLY A 23 39.64 -16.46 -3.41
N PRO A 24 40.08 -17.10 -2.31
CA PRO A 24 39.53 -18.38 -1.84
C PRO A 24 38.01 -18.38 -1.56
N LEU A 25 37.39 -17.21 -1.47
CA LEU A 25 35.97 -17.02 -1.15
C LEU A 25 35.08 -16.71 -2.36
N ALA A 26 35.66 -16.57 -3.56
CA ALA A 26 34.99 -16.10 -4.78
C ALA A 26 33.90 -17.04 -5.37
N GLU A 27 33.70 -18.22 -4.77
CA GLU A 27 32.64 -19.17 -5.16
C GLU A 27 32.08 -19.87 -3.92
N GLN A 28 32.22 -19.26 -2.75
CA GLN A 28 31.87 -19.85 -1.46
C GLN A 28 30.77 -19.00 -0.79
N PRO A 29 29.57 -18.90 -1.36
CA PRO A 29 28.55 -17.95 -0.90
C PRO A 29 28.13 -18.18 0.56
N GLU A 30 28.07 -19.44 1.01
CA GLU A 30 27.76 -19.77 2.40
C GLU A 30 28.85 -19.33 3.37
N ILE A 31 30.12 -19.60 3.04
CA ILE A 31 31.26 -19.22 3.89
C ILE A 31 31.41 -17.69 3.93
N SER A 32 31.36 -17.07 2.75
CA SER A 32 31.44 -15.62 2.59
C SER A 32 30.37 -14.87 3.37
N SER A 33 29.10 -15.28 3.22
CA SER A 33 27.99 -14.65 3.92
C SER A 33 28.02 -14.92 5.42
N SER A 34 28.33 -16.14 5.85
CA SER A 34 28.37 -16.47 7.27
C SER A 34 29.52 -15.78 8.01
N LEU A 35 30.68 -15.55 7.37
CA LEU A 35 31.77 -14.76 7.94
C LEU A 35 31.38 -13.28 8.09
N ASN A 36 30.75 -12.69 7.06
CA ASN A 36 30.27 -11.30 7.13
C ASN A 36 29.17 -11.11 8.19
N ARG A 37 28.40 -12.15 8.52
CA ARG A 37 27.28 -12.14 9.47
C ARG A 37 27.62 -12.65 10.88
N HIS A 38 28.84 -13.09 11.14
CA HIS A 38 29.27 -13.71 12.40
C HIS A 38 28.58 -15.07 12.73
N VAL A 39 28.29 -15.90 11.73
CA VAL A 39 27.60 -17.19 11.93
C VAL A 39 28.32 -18.40 11.33
N PHE A 40 29.59 -18.26 10.92
CA PHE A 40 30.36 -19.32 10.25
C PHE A 40 30.45 -20.65 11.04
N GLN A 41 30.37 -20.63 12.37
CA GLN A 41 30.39 -21.83 13.23
C GLN A 41 29.00 -22.24 13.76
N GLY A 42 27.93 -21.58 13.31
CA GLY A 42 26.57 -21.81 13.77
C GLY A 42 25.67 -22.31 12.65
N ASN A 43 24.36 -22.18 12.87
CA ASN A 43 23.42 -22.29 11.76
C ASN A 43 23.58 -21.06 10.85
N THR A 44 24.26 -21.23 9.73
CA THR A 44 24.57 -20.16 8.75
C THR A 44 23.33 -19.52 8.14
N LYS A 45 22.16 -20.14 8.30
CA LYS A 45 20.87 -19.69 7.78
C LYS A 45 19.91 -19.16 8.85
N ASP A 46 20.31 -19.16 10.13
CA ASP A 46 19.50 -18.58 11.20
C ASP A 46 19.69 -17.05 11.26
N VAL A 47 18.76 -16.34 10.61
CA VAL A 47 18.73 -14.87 10.53
C VAL A 47 18.74 -14.22 11.92
N SER A 48 18.17 -14.88 12.95
CA SER A 48 18.12 -14.32 14.31
C SER A 48 19.50 -14.15 14.96
N GLN A 49 20.51 -14.88 14.46
CA GLN A 49 21.88 -14.86 14.97
C GLN A 49 22.81 -13.90 14.22
N TYR A 50 22.36 -13.34 13.09
CA TYR A 50 23.20 -12.46 12.29
C TYR A 50 23.60 -11.20 13.06
N TYR A 51 24.89 -10.86 12.98
CA TYR A 51 25.49 -9.66 13.56
C TYR A 51 25.34 -9.52 15.08
N LYS A 52 25.04 -10.59 15.82
CA LYS A 52 24.90 -10.59 17.29
C LYS A 52 26.24 -10.51 18.04
N SER A 53 27.36 -10.64 17.35
CA SER A 53 28.69 -10.62 17.95
C SER A 53 29.75 -10.15 16.94
N ALA A 54 30.85 -9.61 17.47
CA ALA A 54 31.99 -9.20 16.67
C ALA A 54 32.95 -10.38 16.43
N PRO A 55 33.62 -10.45 15.25
CA PRO A 55 33.60 -9.46 14.17
C PRO A 55 32.46 -9.74 13.17
N ALA A 56 31.89 -8.68 12.61
CA ALA A 56 30.85 -8.74 11.58
C ALA A 56 30.89 -7.49 10.68
N ASN A 57 30.23 -7.55 9.53
CA ASN A 57 30.08 -6.42 8.63
C ASN A 57 28.94 -5.50 9.10
N TYR A 58 29.27 -4.53 9.96
CA TYR A 58 28.29 -3.62 10.54
C TYR A 58 27.70 -2.60 9.55
N TYR A 59 28.38 -2.34 8.43
CA TYR A 59 27.81 -1.56 7.34
C TYR A 59 26.60 -2.29 6.74
N SER A 60 26.74 -3.57 6.44
CA SER A 60 25.63 -4.39 5.93
C SER A 60 24.55 -4.57 7.00
N LYS A 61 24.92 -4.78 8.27
CA LYS A 61 23.97 -4.80 9.40
C LYS A 61 23.10 -3.54 9.40
N PHE A 62 23.70 -2.36 9.25
CA PHE A 62 22.94 -1.11 9.22
C PHE A 62 21.87 -1.16 8.13
N TRP A 63 22.18 -1.61 6.92
CA TRP A 63 21.18 -1.74 5.87
C TRP A 63 20.14 -2.82 6.17
N HIS A 64 20.51 -3.97 6.72
CA HIS A 64 19.53 -4.97 7.15
C HIS A 64 18.62 -4.47 8.29
N ASP A 65 19.09 -3.60 9.19
CA ASP A 65 18.25 -3.07 10.27
C ASP A 65 17.22 -2.04 9.75
N HIS A 66 17.51 -1.36 8.62
CA HIS A 66 16.75 -0.19 8.16
C HIS A 66 16.03 -0.38 6.82
N SER A 67 16.39 -1.41 6.05
CA SER A 67 15.70 -1.74 4.80
C SER A 67 14.36 -2.43 5.05
N ILE A 68 13.48 -2.36 4.05
CA ILE A 68 12.19 -3.04 4.05
C ILE A 68 12.41 -4.54 4.24
N ASP A 69 11.62 -5.16 5.14
CA ASP A 69 11.68 -6.57 5.53
C ASP A 69 13.04 -7.05 6.05
N GLY A 70 13.95 -6.11 6.37
CA GLY A 70 15.31 -6.39 6.79
C GLY A 70 16.22 -6.95 5.69
N LEU A 71 15.85 -6.76 4.41
CA LEU A 71 16.57 -7.29 3.25
C LEU A 71 17.44 -6.20 2.60
N ALA A 72 18.69 -6.52 2.29
CA ALA A 72 19.64 -5.60 1.67
C ALA A 72 20.74 -6.37 0.93
N TYR A 73 21.39 -5.74 -0.06
CA TYR A 73 22.59 -6.28 -0.68
C TYR A 73 23.81 -5.41 -0.29
N GLY A 74 24.41 -5.73 0.85
CA GLY A 74 25.49 -4.94 1.46
C GLY A 74 26.91 -5.48 1.24
N PHE A 75 27.06 -6.73 0.76
CA PHE A 75 28.34 -7.35 0.40
C PHE A 75 28.13 -8.45 -0.67
N PRO A 76 29.18 -8.97 -1.33
CA PRO A 76 29.00 -10.04 -2.30
C PRO A 76 28.44 -11.32 -1.66
N TYR A 77 27.46 -11.97 -2.29
CA TYR A 77 26.72 -13.11 -1.72
C TYR A 77 25.82 -12.78 -0.53
N ASP A 78 25.51 -11.50 -0.30
CA ASP A 78 24.55 -11.12 0.72
C ASP A 78 23.11 -11.56 0.37
N ASP A 79 22.85 -11.94 -0.88
CA ASP A 79 21.64 -12.65 -1.28
C ASP A 79 21.57 -14.10 -0.78
N TYR A 80 22.67 -14.70 -0.33
CA TYR A 80 22.67 -16.04 0.25
C TYR A 80 21.72 -16.11 1.44
N ASN A 81 20.88 -17.14 1.45
CA ASN A 81 19.74 -17.30 2.38
C ASN A 81 18.63 -16.25 2.18
N GLY A 82 18.45 -15.74 0.95
CA GLY A 82 17.34 -14.85 0.58
C GLY A 82 17.39 -13.50 1.28
N GLN A 83 18.58 -12.99 1.59
CA GLN A 83 18.74 -11.78 2.42
C GLN A 83 18.87 -10.49 1.60
N ALA A 84 18.82 -10.58 0.27
CA ALA A 84 18.84 -9.41 -0.60
C ALA A 84 17.43 -8.88 -0.88
N SER A 85 17.31 -7.55 -0.96
CA SER A 85 16.12 -6.88 -1.47
C SER A 85 15.99 -7.14 -2.97
N TYR A 86 15.37 -8.26 -3.33
CA TYR A 86 15.21 -8.68 -4.71
C TYR A 86 13.73 -8.72 -5.11
N LEU A 87 13.43 -8.12 -6.26
CA LEU A 87 12.12 -8.16 -6.88
C LEU A 87 12.32 -8.37 -8.39
N GLU A 88 11.84 -9.49 -8.92
CA GLU A 88 11.85 -9.79 -10.34
C GLU A 88 10.46 -10.13 -10.87
N THR A 89 10.24 -9.86 -12.15
CA THR A 89 9.06 -10.27 -12.91
C THR A 89 9.42 -10.39 -14.38
N GLY A 90 8.87 -11.40 -15.07
CA GLY A 90 9.25 -11.72 -16.45
C GLY A 90 8.66 -10.79 -17.53
N ASP A 91 7.58 -10.07 -17.23
CA ASP A 91 6.92 -9.12 -18.14
C ASP A 91 6.40 -7.89 -17.37
N PRO A 92 7.29 -7.02 -16.85
CA PRO A 92 6.87 -5.85 -16.10
C PRO A 92 6.21 -4.83 -17.03
N LYS A 93 4.95 -4.48 -16.74
CA LYS A 93 4.23 -3.39 -17.43
C LYS A 93 4.49 -2.02 -16.81
N ALA A 94 4.80 -1.95 -15.53
CA ALA A 94 5.16 -0.73 -14.81
C ALA A 94 5.89 -1.05 -13.49
N LEU A 95 6.75 -0.13 -13.05
CA LEU A 95 7.32 -0.09 -11.69
C LEU A 95 6.84 1.20 -11.01
N ILE A 96 6.11 1.06 -9.90
CA ILE A 96 5.66 2.19 -9.08
C ILE A 96 6.48 2.17 -7.79
N ILE A 97 7.43 3.09 -7.66
CA ILE A 97 8.21 3.26 -6.44
C ILE A 97 7.54 4.35 -5.60
N ARG A 98 7.09 3.99 -4.39
CA ARG A 98 6.60 4.96 -3.41
C ARG A 98 7.66 5.15 -2.34
N ILE A 99 8.35 6.29 -2.39
CA ILE A 99 9.31 6.69 -1.36
C ILE A 99 8.53 7.55 -0.38
N GLY A 100 8.25 7.02 0.80
CA GLY A 100 7.55 7.72 1.87
C GLY A 100 8.21 7.42 3.21
N TRP A 101 8.09 8.34 4.14
CA TRP A 101 8.56 8.13 5.51
C TRP A 101 7.39 7.61 6.35
N LYS A 102 7.54 6.47 7.04
CA LYS A 102 6.58 6.08 8.08
C LYS A 102 6.85 6.94 9.32
N GLY A 103 6.48 8.21 9.24
CA GLY A 103 6.48 9.10 10.41
C GLY A 103 5.38 8.66 11.37
N SER A 104 5.76 8.24 12.57
CA SER A 104 4.87 8.27 13.73
C SER A 104 4.18 9.63 13.78
N THR A 105 2.85 9.64 13.62
CA THR A 105 1.93 10.75 13.94
C THR A 105 2.56 12.15 13.87
N GLY A 106 2.82 12.67 12.67
CA GLY A 106 3.39 14.02 12.54
C GLY A 106 4.10 14.39 11.24
N ASP A 107 3.97 13.62 10.16
CA ASP A 107 4.46 14.11 8.86
C ASP A 107 3.43 15.07 8.24
N SER A 108 3.82 16.33 8.16
CA SER A 108 3.04 17.44 7.59
C SER A 108 3.48 17.80 6.17
N ARG A 109 4.24 16.94 5.48
CA ARG A 109 4.53 17.14 4.06
C ARG A 109 3.33 16.74 3.22
N SER A 110 2.70 17.73 2.60
CA SER A 110 1.64 17.57 1.61
C SER A 110 2.22 17.08 0.28
N ASP A 111 2.54 15.79 0.18
CA ASP A 111 2.45 15.17 -1.14
C ASP A 111 1.02 15.45 -1.64
N PRO A 112 0.80 15.93 -2.89
CA PRO A 112 -0.54 16.23 -3.34
C PRO A 112 -1.35 14.95 -3.23
N VAL A 113 -2.21 14.89 -2.21
CA VAL A 113 -3.11 13.78 -1.87
C VAL A 113 -3.98 13.39 -3.07
N THR A 114 -4.01 14.22 -4.10
CA THR A 114 -4.87 14.18 -5.26
C THR A 114 -4.27 13.51 -6.50
N LYS A 115 -3.00 13.04 -6.47
CA LYS A 115 -2.39 12.38 -7.65
C LYS A 115 -2.87 10.92 -7.80
N PRO A 116 -3.50 10.54 -8.93
CA PRO A 116 -3.91 9.16 -9.21
C PRO A 116 -2.74 8.17 -9.22
N ILE A 117 -2.91 6.99 -8.61
CA ILE A 117 -1.92 5.91 -8.60
C ILE A 117 -2.41 4.70 -9.41
N THR A 118 -3.62 4.23 -9.15
CA THR A 118 -4.29 3.22 -9.97
C THR A 118 -5.72 3.65 -10.24
N SER A 119 -6.31 3.16 -11.32
CA SER A 119 -7.72 3.34 -11.66
C SER A 119 -8.32 2.00 -12.06
N ARG A 120 -9.54 1.71 -11.60
CA ARG A 120 -10.34 0.56 -12.07
C ARG A 120 -11.82 0.92 -12.11
N ALA A 121 -12.54 0.40 -13.10
CA ALA A 121 -13.98 0.55 -13.18
C ALA A 121 -14.66 -0.35 -12.13
N ILE A 122 -15.60 0.23 -11.38
CA ILE A 122 -16.43 -0.46 -10.39
C ILE A 122 -17.86 0.08 -10.44
N ALA A 123 -18.79 -0.72 -9.94
CA ALA A 123 -20.08 -0.26 -9.47
C ALA A 123 -20.12 -0.39 -7.94
N LEU A 124 -20.87 0.49 -7.28
CA LEU A 124 -21.09 0.46 -5.84
C LEU A 124 -22.49 -0.08 -5.58
N ARG A 125 -22.61 -1.19 -4.84
CA ARG A 125 -23.91 -1.70 -4.38
C ARG A 125 -24.12 -1.33 -2.92
N SER A 126 -25.21 -0.63 -2.61
CA SER A 126 -25.54 -0.26 -1.23
C SER A 126 -25.98 -1.49 -0.44
N ASN A 127 -25.42 -1.66 0.76
CA ASN A 127 -25.91 -2.68 1.70
C ASN A 127 -27.22 -2.24 2.38
N ALA A 128 -27.67 -0.99 2.22
CA ALA A 128 -28.96 -0.53 2.73
C ALA A 128 -30.13 -1.23 2.04
N ASN A 129 -30.08 -1.39 0.72
CA ASN A 129 -31.20 -1.89 -0.08
C ASN A 129 -30.82 -2.84 -1.22
N GLY A 130 -29.54 -3.17 -1.39
CA GLY A 130 -29.05 -4.06 -2.44
C GLY A 130 -29.01 -3.44 -3.84
N LYS A 131 -29.32 -2.15 -4.00
CA LYS A 131 -29.31 -1.44 -5.28
C LYS A 131 -27.97 -0.75 -5.52
N PHE A 132 -27.68 -0.51 -6.79
CA PHE A 132 -26.48 0.18 -7.25
C PHE A 132 -26.61 1.70 -7.14
N ILE A 133 -25.51 2.34 -6.76
CA ILE A 133 -25.38 3.80 -6.71
C ILE A 133 -25.36 4.33 -8.15
N CYS A 134 -26.27 5.25 -8.45
CA CYS A 134 -26.47 5.84 -9.77
C CYS A 134 -26.09 7.31 -9.76
N ALA A 135 -25.30 7.75 -10.74
CA ALA A 135 -25.12 9.15 -11.09
C ALA A 135 -26.29 9.63 -11.96
N ASP A 136 -27.43 9.88 -11.33
CA ASP A 136 -28.69 10.23 -11.99
C ASP A 136 -28.59 11.51 -12.83
N ASN A 137 -29.53 11.65 -13.77
CA ASN A 137 -29.64 12.80 -14.67
C ASN A 137 -28.33 13.09 -15.44
N ALA A 138 -27.75 12.03 -16.03
CA ALA A 138 -26.45 12.05 -16.68
C ALA A 138 -25.33 12.63 -15.77
N GLY A 139 -25.37 12.27 -14.49
CA GLY A 139 -24.43 12.74 -13.46
C GLY A 139 -24.60 14.19 -13.01
N ASN A 140 -25.63 14.91 -13.49
CA ASN A 140 -25.94 16.27 -13.00
C ASN A 140 -26.79 16.27 -11.73
N GLY A 141 -27.33 15.12 -11.34
CA GLY A 141 -28.07 14.95 -10.09
C GLY A 141 -27.20 14.37 -8.96
N PRO A 142 -27.72 14.37 -7.73
CA PRO A 142 -27.13 13.63 -6.62
C PRO A 142 -27.02 12.13 -6.88
N LEU A 143 -26.06 11.48 -6.22
CA LEU A 143 -25.93 10.03 -6.26
C LEU A 143 -27.01 9.36 -5.40
N ILE A 144 -27.69 8.33 -5.94
CA ILE A 144 -28.79 7.62 -5.25
C ILE A 144 -28.65 6.10 -5.45
N ALA A 145 -28.96 5.29 -4.44
CA ALA A 145 -28.95 3.83 -4.54
C ALA A 145 -30.27 3.27 -5.12
N ASN A 146 -30.53 3.45 -6.40
CA ASN A 146 -31.86 3.20 -7.00
C ASN A 146 -31.87 2.26 -8.23
N ARG A 147 -30.77 1.60 -8.57
CA ARG A 147 -30.67 0.73 -9.77
C ARG A 147 -30.49 -0.74 -9.43
N ASP A 148 -31.14 -1.62 -10.19
CA ASP A 148 -31.07 -3.08 -9.96
C ASP A 148 -29.89 -3.76 -10.66
N ALA A 149 -29.30 -3.09 -11.65
CA ALA A 149 -28.13 -3.57 -12.38
C ALA A 149 -27.22 -2.39 -12.75
N PRO A 150 -25.90 -2.61 -12.83
CA PRO A 150 -24.98 -1.58 -13.25
C PRO A 150 -24.95 -1.44 -14.78
N SER A 151 -24.86 -0.20 -15.23
CA SER A 151 -24.52 0.20 -16.59
C SER A 151 -23.67 1.48 -16.49
N THR A 152 -23.67 2.32 -17.52
CA THR A 152 -22.83 3.53 -17.60
C THR A 152 -23.05 4.49 -16.43
N TRP A 153 -24.27 4.63 -15.91
CA TRP A 153 -24.57 5.62 -14.86
C TRP A 153 -24.23 5.14 -13.45
N GLU A 154 -24.11 3.83 -13.27
CA GLU A 154 -23.75 3.20 -12.00
C GLU A 154 -22.27 2.83 -11.94
N THR A 155 -21.55 3.05 -13.04
CA THR A 155 -20.12 2.76 -13.17
C THR A 155 -19.29 3.98 -12.84
N PHE A 156 -18.25 3.76 -12.03
CA PHE A 156 -17.29 4.77 -11.61
C PHE A 156 -15.87 4.21 -11.76
N ASP A 157 -14.92 5.06 -12.14
CA ASP A 157 -13.51 4.76 -11.88
C ASP A 157 -13.24 4.99 -10.39
N LEU A 158 -12.88 3.93 -9.67
CA LEU A 158 -12.28 4.05 -8.35
C LEU A 158 -10.79 4.31 -8.52
N ILE A 159 -10.39 5.54 -8.25
CA ILE A 159 -9.03 6.03 -8.42
C ILE A 159 -8.37 6.02 -7.06
N THR A 160 -7.33 5.20 -6.89
CA THR A 160 -6.54 5.20 -5.67
C THR A 160 -5.58 6.38 -5.66
N LEU A 161 -5.46 7.01 -4.50
CA LEU A 161 -4.57 8.14 -4.24
C LEU A 161 -3.56 7.73 -3.15
N ASN A 162 -2.90 8.70 -2.52
CA ASN A 162 -1.95 8.44 -1.46
C ASN A 162 -2.65 7.93 -0.18
N GLY A 163 -2.08 6.87 0.42
CA GLY A 163 -2.64 6.22 1.61
C GLY A 163 -3.99 5.57 1.33
N ASP A 164 -4.94 5.78 2.25
CA ASP A 164 -6.33 5.27 2.14
C ASP A 164 -7.26 6.26 1.41
N ASN A 165 -6.71 7.21 0.66
CA ASN A 165 -7.50 8.19 -0.08
C ASN A 165 -7.86 7.67 -1.47
N VAL A 166 -9.07 7.98 -1.92
CA VAL A 166 -9.59 7.63 -3.23
C VAL A 166 -10.40 8.79 -3.80
N ALA A 167 -10.57 8.79 -5.11
CA ALA A 167 -11.57 9.57 -5.82
C ALA A 167 -12.48 8.64 -6.62
N LEU A 168 -13.70 9.09 -6.88
CA LEU A 168 -14.66 8.40 -7.75
C LEU A 168 -14.92 9.28 -8.96
N LYS A 169 -14.71 8.76 -10.18
CA LYS A 169 -15.04 9.46 -11.42
C LYS A 169 -16.22 8.77 -12.10
N SER A 170 -17.31 9.48 -12.29
CA SER A 170 -18.52 8.91 -12.91
C SER A 170 -18.31 8.66 -14.40
N HIS A 171 -18.73 7.49 -14.88
CA HIS A 171 -18.79 7.19 -16.31
C HIS A 171 -20.00 7.86 -16.99
N ALA A 172 -20.97 8.38 -16.22
CA ALA A 172 -22.13 9.09 -16.77
C ALA A 172 -21.76 10.40 -17.48
N ASN A 173 -20.76 11.13 -16.96
CA ASN A 173 -20.35 12.43 -17.47
C ASN A 173 -18.83 12.71 -17.42
N GLY A 174 -18.04 11.74 -16.96
CA GLY A 174 -16.59 11.89 -16.86
C GLY A 174 -16.11 12.84 -15.75
N GLN A 175 -16.97 13.21 -14.80
CA GLN A 175 -16.66 14.13 -13.71
C GLN A 175 -16.43 13.38 -12.38
N TYR A 176 -15.68 14.01 -11.48
CA TYR A 176 -15.42 13.51 -10.14
C TYR A 176 -16.60 13.76 -9.21
N VAL A 177 -16.88 12.78 -8.36
CA VAL A 177 -17.85 12.86 -7.27
C VAL A 177 -17.33 13.83 -6.21
N CYS A 178 -18.15 14.81 -5.86
CA CYS A 178 -17.85 15.90 -4.95
C CYS A 178 -18.70 15.77 -3.67
N ALA A 179 -18.04 15.88 -2.52
CA ALA A 179 -18.68 16.08 -1.23
C ALA A 179 -19.05 17.56 -1.05
N GLU A 180 -20.17 17.96 -1.65
CA GLU A 180 -20.62 19.35 -1.67
C GLU A 180 -20.80 19.94 -0.26
N ASN A 181 -20.61 21.26 -0.15
CA ASN A 181 -20.71 22.00 1.11
C ASN A 181 -19.85 21.37 2.23
N SER A 182 -18.60 21.05 1.89
CA SER A 182 -17.67 20.33 2.76
C SER A 182 -18.26 19.01 3.29
N GLY A 183 -18.98 18.26 2.45
CA GLY A 183 -19.62 16.97 2.80
C GLY A 183 -20.94 17.07 3.56
N ASN A 184 -21.50 18.26 3.78
CA ASN A 184 -22.79 18.42 4.45
C ASN A 184 -23.99 18.42 3.49
N SER A 185 -23.74 18.31 2.18
CA SER A 185 -24.77 18.21 1.14
C SER A 185 -24.63 16.88 0.37
N PRO A 186 -25.64 16.50 -0.44
CA PRO A 186 -25.56 15.32 -1.28
C PRO A 186 -24.33 15.26 -2.16
N LEU A 187 -23.81 14.05 -2.39
CA LEU A 187 -22.71 13.81 -3.30
C LEU A 187 -23.15 13.96 -4.75
N ILE A 188 -22.39 14.71 -5.55
CA ILE A 188 -22.71 15.00 -6.97
C ILE A 188 -21.46 14.81 -7.84
N ALA A 189 -21.58 14.21 -9.02
CA ALA A 189 -20.48 14.08 -9.97
C ALA A 189 -20.34 15.33 -10.87
N ASN A 190 -19.76 16.41 -10.35
CA ASN A 190 -19.76 17.73 -11.00
C ASN A 190 -18.42 18.47 -10.97
N ARG A 191 -17.31 17.76 -10.78
CA ARG A 191 -15.97 18.36 -10.69
C ARG A 191 -15.04 17.84 -11.77
N THR A 192 -14.22 18.72 -12.35
CA THR A 192 -13.27 18.39 -13.42
C THR A 192 -11.87 18.07 -12.92
N SER A 193 -11.60 18.29 -11.63
CA SER A 193 -10.31 17.99 -11.00
C SER A 193 -10.51 17.47 -9.58
N ILE A 194 -9.53 16.69 -9.09
CA ILE A 194 -9.53 16.16 -7.73
C ILE A 194 -8.87 17.18 -6.81
N SER A 195 -9.60 17.59 -5.79
CA SER A 195 -9.13 18.36 -4.64
C SER A 195 -9.72 17.76 -3.35
N SER A 196 -9.72 18.54 -2.27
CA SER A 196 -10.15 18.10 -0.94
C SER A 196 -11.60 17.58 -0.89
N TRP A 197 -12.50 18.07 -1.74
CA TRP A 197 -13.92 17.69 -1.70
C TRP A 197 -14.23 16.47 -2.55
N GLU A 198 -13.38 16.15 -3.52
CA GLU A 198 -13.49 14.96 -4.37
C GLU A 198 -12.66 13.79 -3.83
N THR A 199 -11.94 14.03 -2.73
CA THR A 199 -11.13 13.05 -2.02
C THR A 199 -11.94 12.44 -0.88
N PHE A 200 -12.03 11.11 -0.88
CA PHE A 200 -12.66 10.32 0.17
C PHE A 200 -11.63 9.39 0.78
N ARG A 201 -11.69 9.18 2.09
CA ARG A 201 -10.96 8.07 2.71
C ARG A 201 -11.78 6.79 2.60
N ILE A 202 -11.22 5.76 1.97
CA ILE A 202 -11.83 4.44 1.91
C ILE A 202 -11.51 3.66 3.19
N VAL A 203 -12.49 2.93 3.71
CA VAL A 203 -12.34 2.06 4.88
C VAL A 203 -12.73 0.66 4.46
N ASP A 204 -11.77 -0.28 4.49
CA ASP A 204 -12.04 -1.69 4.25
C ASP A 204 -12.88 -2.28 5.40
N ARG A 205 -13.97 -2.96 5.04
CA ARG A 205 -14.88 -3.64 5.98
C ARG A 205 -14.79 -5.16 5.86
N GLY A 206 -13.86 -5.68 5.06
CA GLY A 206 -13.66 -7.09 4.76
C GLY A 206 -14.67 -7.62 3.73
N ASN A 207 -14.37 -8.80 3.16
CA ASN A 207 -15.25 -9.51 2.23
C ASN A 207 -15.72 -8.66 1.02
N GLY A 208 -14.86 -7.76 0.52
CA GLY A 208 -15.18 -6.89 -0.61
C GLY A 208 -16.10 -5.70 -0.29
N LYS A 209 -16.36 -5.45 1.01
CA LYS A 209 -17.17 -4.34 1.50
C LYS A 209 -16.30 -3.17 1.89
N VAL A 210 -16.78 -1.96 1.65
CA VAL A 210 -16.10 -0.71 1.99
C VAL A 210 -17.06 0.32 2.57
N ALA A 211 -16.50 1.31 3.24
CA ALA A 211 -17.17 2.57 3.54
C ALA A 211 -16.32 3.74 3.07
N PHE A 212 -16.95 4.90 2.85
CA PHE A 212 -16.25 6.12 2.43
C PHE A 212 -16.45 7.21 3.46
N ILE A 213 -15.39 7.95 3.76
CA ILE A 213 -15.41 9.10 4.65
C ILE A 213 -15.06 10.34 3.84
N ALA A 214 -15.93 11.35 3.90
CA ALA A 214 -15.73 12.61 3.19
C ALA A 214 -14.86 13.60 3.99
N VAL A 215 -14.64 14.79 3.43
CA VAL A 215 -13.80 15.85 3.99
C VAL A 215 -14.25 16.34 5.39
N ASN A 216 -15.53 16.20 5.76
CA ASN A 216 -16.03 16.50 7.11
C ASN A 216 -15.73 15.41 8.16
N GLY A 217 -15.04 14.34 7.79
CA GLY A 217 -14.73 13.22 8.68
C GLY A 217 -15.91 12.30 8.97
N LYS A 218 -17.03 12.43 8.25
CA LYS A 218 -18.22 11.58 8.40
C LYS A 218 -18.31 10.55 7.28
N TYR A 219 -18.93 9.41 7.60
CA TYR A 219 -19.23 8.35 6.65
C TYR A 219 -20.36 8.75 5.69
N VAL A 220 -20.17 8.43 4.42
CA VAL A 220 -21.18 8.50 3.36
C VAL A 220 -22.26 7.48 3.65
N CYS A 221 -23.51 7.93 3.73
CA CYS A 221 -24.67 7.14 4.10
C CYS A 221 -25.68 7.09 2.95
N ALA A 222 -26.18 5.90 2.64
CA ALA A 222 -27.35 5.69 1.78
C ALA A 222 -28.63 5.80 2.61
N ASP A 223 -29.04 7.04 2.91
CA ASP A 223 -30.15 7.34 3.80
C ASP A 223 -31.51 6.79 3.33
N ASN A 224 -32.44 6.70 4.27
CA ASN A 224 -33.82 6.26 4.02
C ASN A 224 -33.89 4.90 3.30
N PHE A 225 -33.12 3.93 3.82
CA PHE A 225 -32.99 2.61 3.18
C PHE A 225 -32.49 2.71 1.72
N GLY A 226 -31.53 3.61 1.47
CA GLY A 226 -30.98 3.92 0.15
C GLY A 226 -31.94 4.59 -0.84
N ASN A 227 -33.15 5.00 -0.43
CA ASN A 227 -34.10 5.70 -1.29
C ASN A 227 -33.85 7.21 -1.37
N SER A 228 -32.92 7.74 -0.57
CA SER A 228 -32.48 9.13 -0.60
C SER A 228 -31.07 9.26 -1.14
N GLU A 229 -30.66 10.50 -1.40
CA GLU A 229 -29.33 10.84 -1.87
C GLU A 229 -28.25 10.44 -0.88
N LEU A 230 -27.06 10.12 -1.40
CA LEU A 230 -25.90 9.82 -0.56
C LEU A 230 -25.36 11.11 0.06
N ILE A 231 -25.25 11.14 1.40
CA ILE A 231 -24.73 12.27 2.17
C ILE A 231 -23.71 11.77 3.21
N ALA A 232 -22.62 12.51 3.43
CA ALA A 232 -21.66 12.20 4.50
C ALA A 232 -22.12 12.76 5.86
N ASN A 233 -23.01 12.04 6.55
CA ASN A 233 -23.66 12.53 7.77
C ASN A 233 -23.55 11.58 8.98
N ARG A 234 -22.83 10.46 8.89
CA ARG A 234 -22.71 9.47 9.97
C ARG A 234 -21.35 9.49 10.64
N THR A 235 -21.31 9.36 11.96
CA THR A 235 -20.05 9.29 12.74
C THR A 235 -19.58 7.86 12.99
N THR A 236 -20.45 6.88 12.79
CA THR A 236 -20.17 5.45 12.89
C THR A 236 -20.57 4.77 11.60
N VAL A 237 -20.06 3.56 11.39
CA VAL A 237 -20.31 2.78 10.19
C VAL A 237 -21.13 1.54 10.53
N ASP A 238 -22.25 1.37 9.86
CA ASP A 238 -23.12 0.21 9.90
C ASP A 238 -23.58 -0.11 8.46
N THR A 239 -24.76 -0.70 8.30
CA THR A 239 -25.28 -1.26 7.08
C THR A 239 -25.51 -0.20 6.00
N TRP A 240 -25.95 1.01 6.38
CA TRP A 240 -26.29 2.06 5.41
C TRP A 240 -25.07 2.84 4.89
N GLU A 241 -23.94 2.75 5.59
CA GLU A 241 -22.66 3.34 5.18
C GLU A 241 -21.74 2.33 4.49
N THR A 242 -22.22 1.10 4.29
CA THR A 242 -21.45 0.00 3.72
C THR A 242 -21.85 -0.27 2.27
N PHE A 243 -20.86 -0.39 1.40
CA PHE A 243 -21.04 -0.62 -0.03
C PHE A 243 -20.20 -1.83 -0.47
N ASP A 244 -20.75 -2.67 -1.34
CA ASP A 244 -19.97 -3.71 -2.02
C ASP A 244 -19.27 -3.09 -3.23
N LEU A 245 -17.98 -3.36 -3.40
CA LEU A 245 -17.25 -3.06 -4.64
C LEU A 245 -17.50 -4.16 -5.66
N VAL A 246 -18.20 -3.85 -6.75
CA VAL A 246 -18.49 -4.79 -7.83
C VAL A 246 -17.63 -4.43 -9.05
N PRO A 247 -16.66 -5.26 -9.45
CA PRO A 247 -15.84 -5.01 -10.66
C PRO A 247 -16.71 -4.85 -11.92
N GLN A 248 -16.33 -3.94 -12.82
CA GLN A 248 -16.97 -3.72 -14.13
C GLN A 248 -15.98 -3.95 -15.26
#